data_AF-A0A183L5R9-F1
#
_entry.id   AF-A0A183L5R9-F1
#
_cell.length_a   1.000
_cell.length_b   1.000
_cell.length_c   1.000
_cell.angle_alpha   90.00
_cell.angle_beta   90.00
_cell.angle_gamma   90.00
#
_symmetry.space_group_name_H-M   'P 1'
#
loop_
_entity.id
_entity.type
_entity.pdbx_description
1 polymer ?
#
loop_
_entity_poly.entity_id
_entity_poly.type
_entity_poly.pdbx_seq_one_letter_code
_entity_poly.pdbx_strand_id
1 'polypeptide(L)'
;MECDENLKSFLLLVDGPYGIRLTLHPETTTKSIDITNYPYFYQFIDIRKSFAKFYKLATIPNTINEMIEYLSLHLREYVVYSKRL
;
A
#
# COMPACT_ATOMS: atom_id res chain seq x y z
N MET A 1 -12.37 27.36 11.17
CA MET A 1 -12.37 25.90 10.88
C MET A 1 -11.06 25.39 11.42
N GLU A 2 -11.05 24.91 12.66
CA GLU A 2 -9.84 24.31 13.25
C GLU A 2 -9.48 23.09 12.42
N CYS A 3 -8.28 23.10 11.83
CA CYS A 3 -7.69 21.90 11.28
C CYS A 3 -7.31 21.03 12.48
N ASP A 4 -8.08 19.98 12.71
CA ASP A 4 -7.75 18.96 13.70
C ASP A 4 -6.42 18.31 13.31
N GLU A 5 -5.34 18.69 14.00
CA GLU A 5 -3.98 18.20 13.76
C GLU A 5 -3.85 16.69 14.01
N ASN A 6 -4.86 16.07 14.65
CA ASN A 6 -4.91 14.63 14.92
C ASN A 6 -5.70 13.83 13.87
N LEU A 7 -6.37 14.48 12.93
CA LEU A 7 -7.00 13.80 11.79
C LEU A 7 -5.92 13.48 10.77
N LYS A 8 -5.54 12.19 10.69
CA LYS A 8 -4.70 11.70 9.59
C LYS A 8 -5.32 12.15 8.26
N SER A 9 -4.65 13.08 7.58
CA SER A 9 -5.13 13.61 6.30
C SER A 9 -5.14 12.55 5.19
N PHE A 10 -4.37 11.47 5.36
CA PHE A 10 -4.36 10.32 4.46
C PHE A 10 -3.83 9.04 5.15
N LEU A 11 -4.05 7.90 4.50
CA LEU A 11 -3.46 6.59 4.83
C LEU A 11 -2.87 5.97 3.56
N LEU A 12 -1.78 5.22 3.70
CA LEU A 12 -1.24 4.44 2.60
C LEU A 12 -2.08 3.17 2.41
N LEU A 13 -2.44 2.88 1.15
CA LEU A 13 -3.01 1.62 0.70
C LEU A 13 -1.91 0.86 -0.05
N VAL A 14 -1.61 -0.37 0.37
CA VAL A 14 -0.48 -1.16 -0.16
C VAL A 14 -0.91 -2.56 -0.57
N ASP A 15 -0.30 -3.08 -1.64
CA ASP A 15 -0.45 -4.47 -2.08
C ASP A 15 0.37 -5.41 -1.20
N GLY A 16 -0.16 -5.69 -0.01
CA GLY A 16 0.57 -6.40 1.04
C GLY A 16 1.63 -5.56 1.76
N PRO A 17 2.18 -6.09 2.87
CA PRO A 17 3.05 -5.31 3.75
C PRO A 17 4.52 -5.29 3.32
N TYR A 18 4.93 -6.13 2.36
CA TYR A 18 6.35 -6.39 2.11
C TYR A 18 7.07 -5.23 1.44
N GLY A 19 6.42 -4.46 0.55
CA GLY A 19 7.04 -3.26 -0.03
C GLY A 19 7.44 -2.25 1.04
N ILE A 20 6.63 -2.10 2.09
CA ILE A 20 6.97 -1.23 3.23
C ILE A 20 8.02 -1.88 4.14
N ARG A 21 7.79 -3.14 4.55
CA ARG A 21 8.61 -3.79 5.59
C ARG A 21 9.98 -4.26 5.12
N LEU A 22 10.06 -4.76 3.88
CA LEU A 22 11.25 -5.43 3.35
C LEU A 22 11.99 -4.60 2.31
N THR A 23 11.40 -3.49 1.83
CA THR A 23 12.05 -2.59 0.88
C THR A 23 12.23 -1.20 1.46
N LEU A 24 11.13 -0.51 1.79
CA LEU A 24 11.23 0.87 2.28
C LEU A 24 11.98 0.97 3.61
N HIS A 25 11.60 0.17 4.60
CA HIS A 25 12.19 0.24 5.94
C HIS A 25 13.70 -0.05 5.97
N PRO A 26 14.22 -1.09 5.27
CA PRO A 26 15.67 -1.28 5.12
C PRO A 26 16.36 -0.12 4.40
N GLU A 27 15.75 0.42 3.35
CA GLU A 27 16.33 1.52 2.56
C GLU A 27 16.45 2.81 3.40
N THR A 28 15.42 3.16 4.17
CA THR A 28 15.45 4.34 5.06
C THR A 28 16.47 4.17 6.18
N THR A 29 16.59 2.96 6.73
CA THR A 29 17.61 2.65 7.74
C THR A 29 19.02 2.80 7.16
N THR A 30 19.27 2.22 5.97
CA THR A 30 20.57 2.27 5.30
C THR A 30 20.99 3.71 4.99
N LYS A 31 20.02 4.55 4.61
CA LYS A 31 20.24 5.96 4.27
C LYS A 31 20.16 6.91 5.46
N SER A 32 19.97 6.41 6.69
CA SER A 32 19.77 7.23 7.89
C SER A 32 18.65 8.27 7.75
N ILE A 33 17.58 7.90 7.04
CA ILE A 33 16.39 8.74 6.88
C ILE A 33 15.45 8.42 8.03
N ASP A 34 15.22 9.40 8.91
CA ASP A 34 14.26 9.27 10.00
C ASP A 34 12.83 9.40 9.48
N ILE A 35 12.10 8.29 9.53
CA ILE A 35 10.70 8.22 9.14
C ILE A 35 9.72 8.10 10.32
N THR A 36 10.20 8.23 11.56
CA THR A 36 9.39 8.01 12.78
C THR A 36 8.26 9.02 12.94
N ASN A 37 8.47 10.26 12.48
CA ASN A 37 7.46 11.32 12.47
C ASN A 37 6.33 11.09 11.45
N TYR A 38 6.40 10.01 10.66
CA TYR A 38 5.48 9.70 9.58
C TYR A 38 4.74 8.38 9.87
N PRO A 39 3.69 8.41 10.70
CA PRO A 39 3.01 7.20 11.19
C PRO A 39 2.39 6.35 10.08
N TYR A 40 2.15 6.91 8.89
CA TYR A 40 1.61 6.19 7.74
C TYR A 40 2.55 5.12 7.17
N PHE A 41 3.85 5.13 7.50
CA PHE A 41 4.76 4.03 7.19
C PHE A 41 4.64 2.84 8.16
N TYR A 42 3.97 3.02 9.29
CA TYR A 42 3.74 1.98 10.30
C TYR A 42 2.26 1.60 10.41
N GLN A 43 1.37 2.47 9.95
CA GLN A 43 -0.09 2.31 9.98
C GLN A 43 -0.65 2.53 8.58
N PHE A 44 -0.78 1.43 7.83
CA PHE A 44 -1.24 1.39 6.45
C PHE A 44 -2.28 0.29 6.24
N ILE A 45 -3.05 0.41 5.16
CA ILE A 45 -4.08 -0.54 4.77
C ILE A 45 -3.47 -1.55 3.80
N ASP A 46 -3.50 -2.81 4.19
CA ASP A 46 -3.23 -3.93 3.27
C ASP A 46 -4.50 -4.19 2.44
N ILE A 47 -4.45 -3.87 1.14
CA ILE A 47 -5.59 -4.02 0.24
C ILE A 47 -6.01 -5.48 0.11
N ARG A 48 -5.07 -6.44 0.14
CA ARG A 48 -5.36 -7.87 -0.02
C ARG A 48 -6.16 -8.39 1.18
N LYS A 49 -5.79 -7.97 2.39
CA LYS A 49 -6.57 -8.28 3.61
C LYS A 49 -7.95 -7.63 3.57
N SER A 50 -8.01 -6.38 3.14
CA SER A 50 -9.26 -5.63 3.05
C SER A 50 -10.22 -6.29 2.05
N PHE A 51 -9.70 -6.73 0.91
CA PHE A 51 -10.41 -7.45 -0.13
C PHE A 51 -10.94 -8.79 0.38
N ALA A 52 -10.08 -9.62 0.99
CA ALA A 52 -10.48 -10.91 1.56
C ALA A 52 -11.59 -10.76 2.61
N LYS A 53 -11.48 -9.74 3.47
CA LYS A 53 -12.51 -9.43 4.49
C LYS A 53 -13.82 -8.99 3.86
N PHE A 54 -13.76 -8.09 2.86
CA PHE A 54 -14.95 -7.53 2.22
C PHE A 54 -15.73 -8.59 1.43
N TYR A 55 -15.02 -9.43 0.66
CA TYR A 55 -15.61 -10.51 -0.14
C TYR A 55 -15.76 -11.84 0.62
N LYS A 56 -15.41 -11.88 1.92
CA LYS A 56 -15.48 -13.07 2.78
C LYS A 56 -14.74 -14.29 2.20
N LEU A 57 -13.55 -14.06 1.65
CA LEU A 57 -12.73 -15.12 1.08
C LEU A 57 -12.12 -16.00 2.17
N ALA A 58 -11.95 -17.28 1.88
CA ALA A 58 -11.32 -18.24 2.80
C ALA A 58 -9.82 -17.94 3.02
N THR A 59 -9.17 -17.34 2.02
CA THR A 59 -7.74 -17.00 2.04
C THR A 59 -7.53 -15.56 1.57
N ILE A 60 -6.40 -14.98 2.00
CA ILE A 60 -5.97 -13.67 1.52
C ILE A 60 -5.33 -13.85 0.14
N PRO A 61 -5.72 -13.09 -0.89
CA PRO A 61 -5.06 -13.14 -2.20
C PRO A 61 -3.56 -12.86 -2.07
N ASN A 62 -2.73 -13.48 -2.92
CA ASN A 62 -1.29 -13.26 -2.89
C ASN A 62 -0.88 -12.03 -3.69
N THR A 63 -1.65 -11.68 -4.72
CA THR A 63 -1.32 -10.61 -5.66
C THR A 63 -2.54 -9.76 -6.00
N ILE A 64 -2.30 -8.54 -6.48
CA ILE A 64 -3.35 -7.71 -7.08
C ILE A 64 -4.00 -8.36 -8.31
N ASN A 65 -3.27 -9.18 -9.07
CA ASN A 65 -3.81 -9.87 -10.25
C ASN A 65 -4.90 -10.88 -9.88
N GLU A 66 -4.72 -11.64 -8.79
CA GLU A 66 -5.76 -12.54 -8.28
C GLU A 66 -7.06 -11.76 -7.94
N MET A 67 -6.94 -10.55 -7.39
CA MET A 67 -8.10 -9.70 -7.10
C MET A 67 -8.77 -9.15 -8.36
N ILE A 68 -7.97 -8.77 -9.36
CA ILE A 68 -8.44 -8.30 -10.68
C ILE A 68 -9.21 -9.40 -11.40
N GLU A 69 -8.65 -10.62 -11.42
CA GLU A 69 -9.28 -11.81 -12.00
C GLU A 69 -10.60 -12.12 -11.29
N TYR A 70 -10.62 -12.10 -9.95
CA TYR A 70 -11.84 -12.30 -9.16
C TYR A 70 -12.94 -11.29 -9.54
N LEU A 71 -12.57 -10.02 -9.76
CA LEU A 71 -13.52 -8.98 -10.16
C LEU A 71 -13.84 -8.96 -11.66
N SER A 72 -13.22 -9.84 -12.47
CA SER A 72 -13.33 -9.83 -13.93
C SER A 72 -13.00 -8.45 -14.53
N LEU A 73 -12.01 -7.76 -13.96
CA LEU A 73 -11.55 -6.46 -14.45
C LEU A 73 -10.55 -6.65 -15.60
N HIS A 74 -10.74 -5.90 -16.69
CA HIS A 74 -9.74 -5.83 -17.76
C HIS A 74 -8.64 -4.84 -17.38
N LEU A 75 -7.42 -5.34 -17.21
CA LEU A 75 -6.22 -4.51 -17.10
C LEU A 75 -6.07 -3.68 -18.37
N ARG A 76 -6.15 -2.35 -18.24
CA ARG A 76 -5.69 -1.45 -19.29
C ARG A 76 -4.17 -1.36 -19.19
N GLU A 77 -3.47 -1.55 -20.30
CA GLU A 77 -2.03 -1.29 -20.37
C GLU A 77 -1.79 0.19 -20.06
N TYR A 78 -1.09 0.47 -18.97
CA TYR A 78 -0.62 1.82 -18.65
C TYR A 78 0.80 1.99 -19.18
N VAL A 79 1.00 3.01 -20.02
CA VAL A 79 2.33 3.43 -20.47
C VAL A 79 3.07 4.05 -19.28
N VAL A 80 4.05 3.34 -18.73
CA VAL A 80 4.93 3.87 -17.69
C VAL A 80 5.90 4.86 -18.33
N TYR A 81 5.68 6.15 -18.11
CA TYR A 81 6.66 7.19 -18.47
C TYR A 81 7.84 7.13 -17.48
N SER A 82 8.85 6.32 -17.80
CA SER A 82 10.14 6.41 -17.14
C SER A 82 10.87 7.65 -17.64
N LYS A 83 10.79 8.76 -16.90
CA LYS A 83 11.80 9.81 -17.02
C LYS A 83 13.06 9.29 -16.33
N ARG A 84 14.05 8.89 -17.14
CA ARG A 84 15.44 8.80 -16.67
C ARG A 84 15.83 10.17 -16.15
N LEU A 85 16.14 10.25 -14.86
CA LEU A 85 16.90 11.35 -14.25
C LEU A 85 18.37 11.23 -14.69
#